data_AF-A0AAD5N3W8-F1
#
_entry.id   AF-A0AAD5N3W8-F1
#
_cell.length_a   1.000
_cell.length_b   1.000
_cell.length_c   1.000
_cell.angle_alpha   90.00
_cell.angle_beta   90.00
_cell.angle_gamma   90.00
#
_symmetry.space_group_name_H-M   'P 1'
#
loop_
_entity.id
_entity.type
_entity.pdbx_description
1 polymer ?
#
loop_
_entity_poly.entity_id
_entity_poly.type
_entity_poly.pdbx_seq_one_letter_code
_entity_poly.pdbx_strand_id
1 'polypeptide(L)'
;MLVPKMDSDGDGFVEEKELKEHINFMQKRYVNNDVERTWKNYKKEKIQDGKIKWEDYREMVYGSPTGEGQELSPEYAKMIARDQKRWSVADYDLDGALDRTEYGCFMHPEDCDHMRDIVVAETVEDIDKNKDGYVDAEEYIGDMYRPEDYPELNGKEPDWVQSEREMFKEHRDKDGDGKLNQEEMRDWIMPVGFDHAEAEARHLVGIADDNKDGKLSLEEILAHYDTFVGSQATDYGEQLQKHDPSEL
;
A
#
# COMPACT_ATOMS: atom_id res chain seq x y z
N MET A 1 -16.45 20.63 -0.51
CA MET A 1 -15.89 20.83 0.84
C MET A 1 -15.63 19.48 1.44
N LEU A 2 -14.35 19.21 1.66
CA LEU A 2 -13.79 17.98 2.20
C LEU A 2 -13.81 18.02 3.73
N VAL A 3 -13.53 19.19 4.31
CA VAL A 3 -13.47 19.37 5.78
C VAL A 3 -14.80 19.02 6.46
N PRO A 4 -16.00 19.41 5.95
CA PRO A 4 -17.28 18.96 6.51
C PRO A 4 -17.56 17.45 6.38
N LYS A 5 -16.75 16.69 5.64
CA LYS A 5 -16.82 15.23 5.61
C LYS A 5 -15.85 14.58 6.60
N MET A 6 -14.88 15.35 7.10
CA MET A 6 -13.94 14.94 8.14
C MET A 6 -14.56 15.24 9.51
N ASP A 7 -15.12 16.43 9.70
CA ASP A 7 -15.90 16.84 10.89
C ASP A 7 -17.22 16.06 10.94
N SER A 8 -17.24 15.01 11.77
CA SER A 8 -18.30 14.02 11.83
C SER A 8 -19.41 14.39 12.81
N ASP A 9 -19.07 15.14 13.87
CA ASP A 9 -20.01 15.60 14.88
C ASP A 9 -20.52 17.03 14.65
N GLY A 10 -19.91 17.75 13.70
CA GLY A 10 -20.34 19.05 13.20
C GLY A 10 -19.99 20.20 14.13
N ASP A 11 -18.97 20.05 14.98
CA ASP A 11 -18.56 21.09 15.93
C ASP A 11 -17.68 22.19 15.29
N GLY A 12 -17.30 22.03 14.02
CA GLY A 12 -16.49 22.95 13.25
C GLY A 12 -14.99 22.72 13.36
N PHE A 13 -14.56 21.66 14.06
CA PHE A 13 -13.18 21.22 14.17
C PHE A 13 -13.06 19.77 13.67
N VAL A 14 -11.82 19.34 13.44
CA VAL A 14 -11.52 17.94 13.12
C VAL A 14 -10.57 17.40 14.17
N GLU A 15 -11.05 16.44 14.96
CA GLU A 15 -10.21 15.75 15.95
C GLU A 15 -9.47 14.54 15.35
N GLU A 16 -8.40 14.08 16.01
CA GLU A 16 -7.63 12.89 15.59
C GLU A 16 -8.53 11.68 15.30
N LYS A 17 -9.54 11.47 16.14
CA LYS A 17 -10.47 10.34 15.98
C LYS A 17 -11.29 10.46 14.69
N GLU A 18 -11.81 11.64 14.40
CA GLU A 18 -12.64 11.87 13.22
C GLU A 18 -11.79 11.77 11.95
N LEU A 19 -10.57 12.31 12.00
CA LEU A 19 -9.61 12.19 10.91
C LEU A 19 -9.22 10.73 10.64
N LYS A 20 -8.97 9.94 11.70
CA LYS A 20 -8.73 8.49 11.59
C LYS A 20 -9.92 7.77 10.94
N GLU A 21 -11.15 8.06 11.38
CA GLU A 21 -12.36 7.46 10.81
C GLU A 21 -12.53 7.85 9.33
N HIS A 22 -12.22 9.11 8.98
CA HIS A 22 -12.23 9.60 7.62
C HIS A 22 -11.19 8.90 6.73
N ILE A 23 -9.94 8.76 7.19
CA ILE A 23 -8.88 8.06 6.46
C ILE A 23 -9.28 6.60 6.19
N ASN A 24 -9.80 5.90 7.21
CA ASN A 24 -10.31 4.53 7.05
C ASN A 24 -11.46 4.43 6.03
N PHE A 25 -12.39 5.38 6.06
CA PHE A 25 -13.47 5.45 5.08
C PHE A 25 -12.92 5.68 3.67
N MET A 26 -11.91 6.54 3.55
CA MET A 26 -11.27 6.91 2.30
C MET A 26 -10.54 5.73 1.65
N GLN A 27 -9.74 5.00 2.42
CA GLN A 27 -9.06 3.77 1.97
C GLN A 27 -10.07 2.73 1.47
N LYS A 28 -11.10 2.42 2.27
CA LYS A 28 -12.16 1.47 1.87
C LYS A 28 -12.89 1.92 0.61
N ARG A 29 -13.10 3.23 0.44
CA ARG A 29 -13.75 3.78 -0.74
C ARG A 29 -12.85 3.65 -1.97
N TYR A 30 -11.56 3.94 -1.85
CA TYR A 30 -10.57 3.79 -2.92
C TYR A 30 -10.55 2.35 -3.43
N VAL A 31 -10.30 1.38 -2.53
CA VAL A 31 -10.29 -0.06 -2.83
C VAL A 31 -11.56 -0.50 -3.54
N ASN A 32 -12.72 -0.15 -2.98
CA ASN A 32 -14.00 -0.53 -3.58
C ASN A 32 -14.21 0.09 -4.97
N ASN A 33 -13.76 1.32 -5.19
CA ASN A 33 -13.87 1.99 -6.48
C ASN A 33 -12.93 1.38 -7.52
N ASP A 34 -11.69 1.03 -7.13
CA ASP A 34 -10.73 0.42 -8.04
C ASP A 34 -11.17 -1.00 -8.44
N VAL A 35 -11.58 -1.80 -7.47
CA VAL A 35 -12.20 -3.11 -7.70
C VAL A 35 -13.40 -2.97 -8.63
N GLU A 36 -14.31 -2.03 -8.37
CA GLU A 36 -15.50 -1.83 -9.21
C GLU A 36 -15.15 -1.40 -10.63
N ARG A 37 -14.17 -0.50 -10.77
CA ARG A 37 -13.69 0.02 -12.07
C ARG A 37 -13.11 -1.12 -12.91
N THR A 38 -12.24 -1.94 -12.33
CA THR A 38 -11.59 -3.05 -13.04
C THR A 38 -12.58 -4.18 -13.32
N TRP A 39 -13.40 -4.56 -12.35
CA TRP A 39 -14.40 -5.61 -12.46
C TRP A 39 -15.42 -5.35 -13.58
N LYS A 40 -15.88 -4.09 -13.73
CA LYS A 40 -16.80 -3.69 -14.80
C LYS A 40 -16.21 -3.78 -16.20
N ASN A 41 -14.89 -3.71 -16.33
CA ASN A 41 -14.20 -3.78 -17.62
C ASN A 41 -14.02 -5.23 -18.10
N TYR A 42 -14.21 -6.21 -17.22
CA TYR A 42 -14.16 -7.61 -17.60
C TYR A 42 -15.37 -8.03 -18.43
N LYS A 43 -15.09 -8.89 -19.40
CA LYS A 43 -16.10 -9.44 -20.32
C LYS A 43 -17.11 -10.25 -19.51
N LYS A 44 -18.40 -9.96 -19.65
CA LYS A 44 -19.46 -10.63 -18.89
C LYS A 44 -19.48 -12.14 -19.11
N GLU A 45 -19.02 -12.62 -20.27
CA GLU A 45 -18.97 -14.05 -20.59
C GLU A 45 -17.87 -14.79 -19.82
N LYS A 46 -16.89 -14.04 -19.30
CA LYS A 46 -15.77 -14.54 -18.49
C LYS A 46 -16.06 -14.52 -16.99
N ILE A 47 -17.13 -13.83 -16.58
CA ILE A 47 -17.62 -13.82 -15.21
C ILE A 47 -18.80 -14.80 -15.12
N GLN A 48 -18.60 -15.92 -14.43
CA GLN A 48 -19.62 -16.96 -14.25
C GLN A 48 -20.04 -16.96 -12.78
N ASP A 49 -21.35 -16.85 -12.54
CA ASP A 49 -21.93 -16.81 -11.18
C ASP A 49 -21.31 -15.75 -10.26
N GLY A 50 -20.86 -14.63 -10.83
CA GLY A 50 -20.22 -13.55 -10.08
C GLY A 50 -18.76 -13.81 -9.71
N LYS A 51 -18.15 -14.84 -10.29
CA LYS A 51 -16.74 -15.20 -10.10
C LYS A 51 -15.96 -15.18 -11.41
N ILE A 52 -14.65 -14.99 -11.31
CA ILE A 52 -13.71 -15.01 -12.44
C ILE A 52 -12.65 -16.09 -12.18
N LYS A 53 -12.33 -16.91 -13.19
CA LYS A 53 -11.26 -17.93 -13.10
C LYS A 53 -9.91 -17.35 -13.46
N TRP A 54 -8.84 -17.96 -12.95
CA TRP A 54 -7.46 -17.54 -13.24
C TRP A 54 -7.17 -17.48 -14.74
N GLU A 55 -7.60 -18.49 -15.51
CA GLU A 55 -7.35 -18.55 -16.96
C GLU A 55 -8.01 -17.38 -17.69
N ASP A 56 -9.22 -17.01 -17.26
CA ASP A 56 -9.99 -15.92 -17.84
C ASP A 56 -9.41 -14.56 -17.46
N TYR A 57 -9.03 -14.36 -16.20
CA TYR A 57 -8.28 -13.18 -15.74
C TYR A 57 -6.99 -13.02 -16.53
N ARG A 58 -6.19 -14.10 -16.61
CA ARG A 58 -4.91 -14.11 -17.31
C ARG A 58 -5.08 -13.72 -18.78
N GLU A 59 -6.09 -14.28 -19.46
CA GLU A 59 -6.37 -13.94 -20.86
C GLU A 59 -6.75 -12.46 -21.03
N MET A 60 -7.49 -11.87 -20.09
CA MET A 60 -7.92 -10.48 -20.19
C MET A 60 -6.82 -9.47 -19.85
N VAL A 61 -5.98 -9.78 -18.86
CA VAL A 61 -4.94 -8.86 -18.36
C VAL A 61 -3.64 -9.00 -19.14
N TYR A 62 -3.23 -10.24 -19.45
CA TYR A 62 -1.97 -10.53 -20.13
C TYR A 62 -2.13 -10.95 -21.59
N GLY A 63 -3.37 -11.13 -22.06
CA GLY A 63 -3.65 -11.64 -23.39
C GLY A 63 -3.56 -13.17 -23.47
N SER A 64 -3.93 -13.70 -24.64
CA SER A 64 -3.84 -15.13 -24.91
C SER A 64 -2.45 -15.49 -25.43
N PRO A 65 -1.75 -16.50 -24.88
CA PRO A 65 -0.51 -17.02 -25.46
C PRO A 65 -0.70 -17.70 -26.82
N THR A 66 -1.92 -17.73 -27.36
CA THR A 66 -2.30 -18.47 -28.58
C THR A 66 -1.84 -17.83 -29.89
N GLY A 67 -1.15 -16.69 -29.85
CA GLY A 67 -0.34 -16.24 -30.98
C GLY A 67 0.91 -17.13 -31.08
N GLU A 68 0.91 -18.09 -32.01
CA GLU A 68 2.06 -18.95 -32.29
C GLU A 68 3.38 -18.13 -32.37
N GLY A 69 4.31 -18.39 -31.45
CA GLY A 69 5.71 -17.97 -31.58
C GLY A 69 6.20 -16.78 -30.75
N GLN A 70 5.41 -16.22 -29.83
CA GLN A 70 5.96 -15.31 -28.81
C GLN A 70 6.25 -16.07 -27.52
N GLU A 71 7.51 -16.47 -27.33
CA GLU A 71 8.00 -16.83 -25.99
C GLU A 71 7.81 -15.62 -25.08
N LEU A 72 7.13 -15.83 -23.95
CA LEU A 72 7.03 -14.80 -22.91
C LEU A 72 8.44 -14.52 -22.40
N SER A 73 8.78 -13.24 -22.22
CA SER A 73 10.06 -12.90 -21.60
C SER A 73 10.11 -13.52 -20.18
N PRO A 74 11.31 -13.87 -19.68
CA PRO A 74 11.45 -14.39 -18.32
C PRO A 74 10.82 -13.50 -17.24
N GLU A 75 10.89 -12.18 -17.43
CA GLU A 75 10.29 -11.17 -16.54
C GLU A 75 8.76 -11.25 -16.58
N TYR A 76 8.19 -11.39 -17.78
CA TYR A 76 6.74 -11.51 -17.96
C TYR A 76 6.20 -12.82 -17.36
N ALA A 77 6.94 -13.92 -17.53
CA ALA A 77 6.62 -15.20 -16.90
C ALA A 77 6.70 -15.12 -15.35
N LYS A 78 7.71 -14.41 -14.81
CA LYS A 78 7.83 -14.19 -13.35
C LYS A 78 6.63 -13.41 -12.80
N MET A 79 6.21 -12.35 -13.49
CA MET A 79 5.04 -11.55 -13.10
C MET A 79 3.76 -12.40 -13.06
N ILE A 80 3.48 -13.18 -14.11
CA ILE A 80 2.30 -14.05 -14.15
C ILE A 80 2.35 -15.09 -13.01
N ALA A 81 3.51 -15.67 -12.75
CA ALA A 81 3.67 -16.65 -11.66
C ALA A 81 3.45 -16.04 -10.27
N ARG A 82 3.92 -14.80 -10.06
CA ARG A 82 3.68 -14.04 -8.83
C ARG A 82 2.19 -13.78 -8.63
N ASP A 83 1.51 -13.26 -9.63
CA ASP A 83 0.06 -13.02 -9.56
C ASP A 83 -0.72 -14.34 -9.37
N GLN A 84 -0.29 -15.44 -9.99
CA GLN A 84 -0.93 -16.74 -9.77
C GLN A 84 -0.81 -17.23 -8.33
N LYS A 85 0.37 -17.04 -7.71
CA LYS A 85 0.61 -17.36 -6.30
C LYS A 85 -0.30 -16.51 -5.43
N ARG A 86 -0.38 -15.20 -5.68
CA ARG A 86 -1.28 -14.29 -4.96
C ARG A 86 -2.75 -14.66 -5.12
N TRP A 87 -3.17 -14.98 -6.34
CA TRP A 87 -4.52 -15.45 -6.65
C TRP A 87 -4.91 -16.65 -5.77
N SER A 88 -4.03 -17.64 -5.66
CA SER A 88 -4.31 -18.84 -4.85
C SER A 88 -4.44 -18.58 -3.35
N VAL A 89 -3.88 -17.47 -2.85
CA VAL A 89 -4.01 -17.07 -1.44
C VAL A 89 -5.28 -16.25 -1.23
N ALA A 90 -5.65 -15.42 -2.22
CA ALA A 90 -6.90 -14.66 -2.22
C ALA A 90 -8.15 -15.54 -2.36
N ASP A 91 -8.04 -16.65 -3.08
CA ASP A 91 -9.04 -17.73 -3.19
C ASP A 91 -9.15 -18.51 -1.88
N TYR A 92 -9.76 -17.91 -0.86
CA TYR A 92 -9.82 -18.52 0.48
C TYR A 92 -10.84 -19.65 0.55
N ASP A 93 -11.81 -19.71 -0.36
CA ASP A 93 -12.78 -20.81 -0.45
C ASP A 93 -12.28 -21.99 -1.31
N LEU A 94 -11.15 -21.80 -2.03
CA LEU A 94 -10.43 -22.80 -2.81
C LEU A 94 -11.25 -23.39 -3.96
N ASP A 95 -12.18 -22.63 -4.53
CA ASP A 95 -12.99 -23.09 -5.65
C ASP A 95 -12.35 -22.82 -7.04
N GLY A 96 -11.17 -22.19 -7.05
CA GLY A 96 -10.39 -21.89 -8.23
C GLY A 96 -10.84 -20.62 -8.96
N ALA A 97 -11.75 -19.82 -8.39
CA ALA A 97 -12.26 -18.59 -8.97
C ALA A 97 -12.47 -17.52 -7.90
N LEU A 98 -12.07 -16.28 -8.18
CA LEU A 98 -12.29 -15.19 -7.23
C LEU A 98 -13.69 -14.61 -7.41
N ASP A 99 -14.45 -14.50 -6.32
CA ASP A 99 -15.56 -13.58 -6.24
C ASP A 99 -15.07 -12.11 -6.13
N ARG A 100 -16.00 -11.15 -6.09
CA ARG A 100 -15.65 -9.72 -6.04
C ARG A 100 -14.86 -9.35 -4.77
N THR A 101 -15.10 -10.04 -3.66
CA THR A 101 -14.41 -9.81 -2.38
C THR A 101 -12.99 -10.36 -2.43
N GLU A 102 -12.85 -11.61 -2.88
CA GLU A 102 -11.56 -12.27 -3.06
C GLU A 102 -10.68 -11.52 -4.07
N TYR A 103 -11.27 -11.07 -5.18
CA TYR A 103 -10.59 -10.24 -6.16
C TYR A 103 -10.16 -8.88 -5.57
N GLY A 104 -10.93 -8.33 -4.64
CA GLY A 104 -10.52 -7.16 -3.86
C GLY A 104 -9.23 -7.39 -3.08
N CYS A 105 -9.14 -8.52 -2.37
CA CYS A 105 -7.91 -8.92 -1.66
C CYS A 105 -6.75 -9.29 -2.59
N PHE A 106 -7.04 -9.77 -3.80
CA PHE A 106 -6.00 -9.99 -4.81
C PHE A 106 -5.39 -8.68 -5.32
N MET A 107 -6.22 -7.65 -5.53
CA MET A 107 -5.80 -6.33 -6.00
C MET A 107 -5.15 -5.48 -4.90
N HIS A 108 -5.69 -5.56 -3.68
CA HIS A 108 -5.24 -4.82 -2.50
C HIS A 108 -4.95 -5.78 -1.33
N PRO A 109 -3.91 -6.63 -1.45
CA PRO A 109 -3.62 -7.64 -0.44
C PRO A 109 -3.23 -7.05 0.92
N GLU A 110 -2.73 -5.81 0.95
CA GLU A 110 -2.43 -5.06 2.17
C GLU A 110 -3.67 -4.78 3.04
N ASP A 111 -4.86 -4.79 2.44
CA ASP A 111 -6.14 -4.52 3.13
C ASP A 111 -6.82 -5.78 3.66
N CYS A 112 -6.21 -6.95 3.48
CA CYS A 112 -6.79 -8.24 3.84
C CYS A 112 -5.85 -9.07 4.73
N ASP A 113 -6.24 -9.27 6.00
CA ASP A 113 -5.41 -9.95 7.01
C ASP A 113 -4.84 -11.31 6.55
N HIS A 114 -5.62 -12.13 5.85
CA HIS A 114 -5.19 -13.45 5.37
C HIS A 114 -4.15 -13.40 4.26
N MET A 115 -4.01 -12.26 3.59
CA MET A 115 -3.03 -12.03 2.53
C MET A 115 -1.66 -11.60 3.08
N ARG A 116 -1.53 -11.42 4.41
CA ARG A 116 -0.31 -10.88 5.02
C ARG A 116 0.95 -11.63 4.63
N ASP A 117 0.88 -12.95 4.63
CA ASP A 117 2.03 -13.80 4.32
C ASP A 117 2.47 -13.67 2.86
N ILE A 118 1.53 -13.47 1.93
CA ILE A 118 1.88 -13.29 0.53
C ILE A 118 2.48 -11.91 0.28
N VAL A 119 1.95 -10.85 0.90
CA VAL A 119 2.54 -9.51 0.83
C VAL A 119 3.99 -9.55 1.31
N VAL A 120 4.24 -10.15 2.48
CA VAL A 120 5.58 -10.27 3.05
C VAL A 120 6.52 -11.05 2.14
N ALA A 121 6.09 -12.22 1.67
CA ALA A 121 6.92 -13.06 0.81
C ALA A 121 7.29 -12.33 -0.50
N GLU A 122 6.34 -11.59 -1.07
CA GLU A 122 6.56 -10.81 -2.28
C GLU A 122 7.51 -9.63 -2.07
N THR A 123 7.40 -8.91 -0.95
CA THR A 123 8.36 -7.84 -0.60
C THR A 123 9.76 -8.42 -0.38
N VAL A 124 9.89 -9.56 0.31
CA VAL A 124 11.18 -10.25 0.46
C VAL A 124 11.75 -10.62 -0.91
N GLU A 125 10.95 -11.19 -1.82
CA GLU A 125 11.42 -11.55 -3.18
C GLU A 125 11.92 -10.35 -4.00
N ASP A 126 11.48 -9.13 -3.68
CA ASP A 126 11.92 -7.89 -4.34
C ASP A 126 13.20 -7.32 -3.70
N ILE A 127 13.35 -7.45 -2.39
CA ILE A 127 14.48 -6.90 -1.62
C ILE A 127 15.68 -7.87 -1.60
N ASP A 128 15.44 -9.16 -1.35
CA ASP A 128 16.45 -10.23 -1.27
C ASP A 128 17.13 -10.45 -2.63
N LYS A 129 18.27 -9.78 -2.82
CA LYS A 129 19.05 -9.81 -4.07
C LYS A 129 19.87 -11.08 -4.17
N ASN A 130 20.34 -11.58 -3.02
CA ASN A 130 21.24 -12.72 -2.95
C ASN A 130 20.47 -14.08 -2.97
N LYS A 131 19.16 -14.05 -2.73
CA LYS A 131 18.20 -15.15 -2.73
C LYS A 131 18.43 -16.20 -1.63
N ASP A 132 18.90 -15.77 -0.46
CA ASP A 132 19.09 -16.63 0.69
C ASP A 132 17.84 -16.78 1.57
N GLY A 133 16.78 -16.02 1.26
CA GLY A 133 15.50 -16.03 1.95
C GLY A 133 15.43 -15.14 3.19
N TYR A 134 16.48 -14.36 3.45
CA TYR A 134 16.55 -13.34 4.48
C TYR A 134 16.78 -11.97 3.83
N VAL A 135 16.65 -10.90 4.62
CA VAL A 135 16.99 -9.54 4.18
C VAL A 135 18.08 -9.00 5.09
N ASP A 136 19.29 -8.88 4.58
CA ASP A 136 20.38 -8.28 5.35
C ASP A 136 20.31 -6.74 5.36
N ALA A 137 21.17 -6.11 6.18
CA ALA A 137 21.18 -4.65 6.31
C ALA A 137 21.53 -3.92 5.00
N GLU A 138 22.32 -4.53 4.11
CA GLU A 138 22.64 -3.90 2.81
C GLU A 138 21.46 -3.98 1.86
N GLU A 139 20.73 -5.10 1.84
CA GLU A 139 19.51 -5.26 1.06
C GLU A 139 18.40 -4.33 1.57
N TYR A 140 18.23 -4.22 2.89
CA TYR A 140 17.30 -3.28 3.53
C TYR A 140 17.57 -1.82 3.14
N ILE A 141 18.83 -1.38 3.24
CA ILE A 141 19.22 -0.02 2.85
C ILE A 141 19.13 0.17 1.34
N GLY A 142 19.48 -0.85 0.55
CA GLY A 142 19.42 -0.79 -0.91
C GLY A 142 18.01 -0.60 -1.48
N ASP A 143 16.97 -0.92 -0.72
CA ASP A 143 15.58 -0.61 -1.06
C ASP A 143 15.25 0.89 -0.89
N MET A 144 15.89 1.56 0.07
CA MET A 144 15.63 2.97 0.41
C MET A 144 16.61 3.96 -0.23
N TYR A 145 17.87 3.52 -0.43
CA TYR A 145 18.96 4.36 -0.90
C TYR A 145 19.73 3.68 -2.02
N ARG A 146 19.81 4.38 -3.16
CA ARG A 146 20.70 4.03 -4.25
C ARG A 146 21.60 5.22 -4.56
N PRO A 147 22.93 5.08 -4.54
CA PRO A 147 23.85 6.18 -4.83
C PRO A 147 23.56 6.88 -6.17
N GLU A 148 23.01 6.14 -7.14
CA GLU A 148 22.64 6.63 -8.47
C GLU A 148 21.51 7.67 -8.44
N ASP A 149 20.63 7.60 -7.43
CA ASP A 149 19.52 8.54 -7.24
C ASP A 149 19.99 9.88 -6.63
N TYR A 150 21.21 9.91 -6.07
CA TYR A 150 21.80 11.09 -5.39
C TYR A 150 23.21 11.42 -5.92
N PRO A 151 23.34 11.75 -7.22
CA PRO A 151 24.64 11.99 -7.84
C PRO A 151 25.42 13.14 -7.19
N GLU A 152 24.73 14.12 -6.59
CA GLU A 152 25.32 15.26 -5.88
C GLU A 152 26.15 14.87 -4.66
N LEU A 153 25.88 13.70 -4.06
CA LEU A 153 26.61 13.20 -2.91
C LEU A 153 27.96 12.58 -3.28
N ASN A 154 28.24 12.38 -4.58
CA ASN A 154 29.49 11.83 -5.10
C ASN A 154 29.89 10.50 -4.42
N GLY A 155 28.91 9.62 -4.19
CA GLY A 155 29.10 8.33 -3.55
C GLY A 155 29.27 8.38 -2.03
N LYS A 156 29.00 9.53 -1.39
CA LYS A 156 28.87 9.59 0.07
C LYS A 156 27.45 9.22 0.48
N GLU A 157 27.33 8.31 1.43
CA GLU A 157 26.04 8.01 2.05
C GLU A 157 25.55 9.22 2.87
N PRO A 158 24.26 9.58 2.78
CA PRO A 158 23.62 10.52 3.69
C PRO A 158 23.70 10.09 5.16
N ASP A 159 23.67 11.04 6.09
CA ASP A 159 23.65 10.74 7.53
C ASP A 159 22.41 9.91 7.94
N TRP A 160 21.27 10.09 7.26
CA TRP A 160 20.07 9.31 7.55
C TRP A 160 20.23 7.81 7.25
N VAL A 161 21.11 7.43 6.31
CA VAL A 161 21.42 6.03 6.01
C VAL A 161 22.07 5.36 7.22
N GLN A 162 22.96 6.07 7.92
CA GLN A 162 23.57 5.56 9.14
C GLN A 162 22.52 5.39 10.25
N SER A 163 21.63 6.37 10.41
CA SER A 163 20.51 6.26 11.35
C SER A 163 19.60 5.07 11.05
N GLU A 164 19.31 4.80 9.77
CA GLU A 164 18.50 3.64 9.38
C GLU A 164 19.20 2.31 9.65
N ARG A 165 20.53 2.24 9.48
CA ARG A 165 21.31 1.04 9.87
C ARG A 165 21.27 0.80 11.39
N GLU A 166 21.27 1.86 12.19
CA GLU A 166 21.07 1.75 13.64
C GLU A 166 19.65 1.30 13.98
N MET A 167 18.64 1.89 13.34
CA MET A 167 17.23 1.52 13.51
C MET A 167 16.96 0.06 13.11
N PHE A 168 17.57 -0.41 12.03
CA PHE A 168 17.54 -1.81 11.60
C PHE A 168 17.97 -2.73 12.75
N LYS A 169 19.16 -2.46 13.30
CA LYS A 169 19.77 -3.29 14.35
C LYS A 169 19.00 -3.22 15.67
N GLU A 170 18.44 -2.08 16.01
CA GLU A 170 17.77 -1.88 17.31
C GLU A 170 16.30 -2.33 17.30
N HIS A 171 15.62 -2.23 16.16
CA HIS A 171 14.16 -2.38 16.10
C HIS A 171 13.64 -3.36 15.05
N ARG A 172 14.44 -3.75 14.04
CA ARG A 172 14.02 -4.68 12.99
C ARG A 172 14.58 -6.08 13.23
N ASP A 173 15.89 -6.16 13.44
CA ASP A 173 16.64 -7.37 13.78
C ASP A 173 16.46 -7.67 15.28
N LYS A 174 15.39 -8.40 15.61
CA LYS A 174 14.97 -8.67 16.99
C LYS A 174 15.83 -9.76 17.62
N ASP A 175 16.28 -10.74 16.84
CA ASP A 175 17.13 -11.82 17.33
C ASP A 175 18.64 -11.48 17.29
N GLY A 176 19.02 -10.43 16.57
CA GLY A 176 20.37 -9.87 16.55
C GLY A 176 21.34 -10.65 15.67
N ASP A 177 20.84 -11.45 14.72
CA ASP A 177 21.67 -12.26 13.81
C ASP A 177 22.19 -11.49 12.58
N GLY A 178 21.76 -10.23 12.43
CA GLY A 178 22.20 -9.29 11.39
C GLY A 178 21.36 -9.31 10.12
N LYS A 179 20.24 -10.04 10.10
CA LYS A 179 19.36 -10.18 8.93
C LYS A 179 17.91 -10.41 9.37
N LEU A 180 16.96 -10.00 8.55
CA LEU A 180 15.55 -10.15 8.87
C LEU A 180 15.05 -11.50 8.41
N ASN A 181 14.55 -12.28 9.37
CA ASN A 181 13.82 -13.51 9.11
C ASN A 181 12.34 -13.21 8.75
N GLN A 182 11.58 -14.24 8.39
CA GLN A 182 10.18 -14.08 7.97
C GLN A 182 9.27 -13.46 9.03
N GLU A 183 9.52 -13.70 10.32
CA GLU A 183 8.72 -13.13 11.42
C GLU A 183 9.04 -11.64 11.60
N GLU A 184 10.31 -11.27 11.52
CA GLU A 184 10.75 -9.87 11.57
C GLU A 184 10.27 -9.08 10.36
N MET A 185 10.32 -9.67 9.17
CA MET A 185 9.74 -9.09 7.94
C MET A 185 8.21 -8.91 8.06
N ARG A 186 7.50 -9.87 8.65
CA ARG A 186 6.06 -9.73 8.94
C ARG A 186 5.77 -8.54 9.82
N ASP A 187 6.55 -8.37 10.88
CA ASP A 187 6.38 -7.27 11.83
C ASP A 187 6.84 -5.92 11.27
N TRP A 188 7.77 -5.92 10.31
CA TRP A 188 8.18 -4.72 9.62
C TRP A 188 7.16 -4.26 8.57
N ILE A 189 6.73 -5.17 7.68
CA ILE A 189 5.91 -4.82 6.51
C ILE A 189 4.45 -4.55 6.90
N MET A 190 3.86 -5.42 7.72
CA MET A 190 2.49 -5.25 8.21
C MET A 190 2.41 -5.62 9.68
N PRO A 191 2.82 -4.75 10.61
CA PRO A 191 2.82 -5.08 12.04
C PRO A 191 1.41 -5.40 12.56
N VAL A 192 1.27 -6.45 13.38
CA VAL A 192 -0.03 -6.85 13.93
C VAL A 192 -0.60 -5.72 14.79
N GLY A 193 -1.81 -5.28 14.45
CA GLY A 193 -2.51 -4.23 15.21
C GLY A 193 -1.94 -2.83 15.01
N PHE A 194 -1.04 -2.62 14.05
CA PHE A 194 -0.67 -1.27 13.64
C PHE A 194 -1.81 -0.66 12.83
N ASP A 195 -2.33 0.46 13.33
CA ASP A 195 -3.41 1.18 12.70
C ASP A 195 -2.82 2.35 11.89
N HIS A 196 -2.63 2.12 10.59
CA HIS A 196 -2.05 3.12 9.68
C HIS A 196 -2.84 4.43 9.69
N ALA A 197 -4.18 4.35 9.75
CA ALA A 197 -5.04 5.52 9.79
C ALA A 197 -4.87 6.32 11.09
N GLU A 198 -4.66 5.65 12.23
CA GLU A 198 -4.35 6.32 13.51
C GLU A 198 -2.99 7.01 13.49
N ALA A 199 -1.95 6.33 12.98
CA ALA A 199 -0.62 6.91 12.86
C ALA A 199 -0.63 8.15 11.96
N GLU A 200 -1.31 8.08 10.81
CA GLU A 200 -1.45 9.20 9.88
C GLU A 200 -2.28 10.33 10.48
N ALA A 201 -3.41 10.04 11.12
CA ALA A 201 -4.22 11.06 11.78
C ALA A 201 -3.43 11.83 12.85
N ARG A 202 -2.64 11.12 13.67
CA ARG A 202 -1.72 11.74 14.64
C ARG A 202 -0.67 12.60 13.98
N HIS A 203 -0.09 12.13 12.88
CA HIS A 203 0.92 12.87 12.15
C HIS A 203 0.35 14.19 11.60
N LEU A 204 -0.83 14.12 10.98
CA LEU A 204 -1.52 15.28 10.42
C LEU A 204 -1.89 16.30 11.49
N VAL A 205 -2.47 15.86 12.62
CA VAL A 205 -2.76 16.76 13.75
C VAL A 205 -1.48 17.35 14.30
N GLY A 206 -0.43 16.54 14.48
CA GLY A 206 0.85 17.00 15.02
C GLY A 206 1.58 18.04 14.17
N ILE A 207 1.32 18.08 12.86
CA ILE A 207 1.87 19.09 11.94
C ILE A 207 0.97 20.32 11.87
N ALA A 208 -0.35 20.12 11.78
CA ALA A 208 -1.28 21.18 11.43
C ALA A 208 -1.89 21.94 12.63
N ASP A 209 -1.84 21.37 13.83
CA ASP A 209 -2.34 22.01 15.06
C ASP A 209 -1.36 23.10 15.55
N ASP A 210 -1.42 24.26 14.89
CA ASP A 210 -0.57 25.42 15.17
C ASP A 210 -0.82 25.96 16.57
N ASN A 211 -2.08 25.96 17.00
CA ASN A 211 -2.50 26.55 18.27
C ASN A 211 -2.36 25.60 19.47
N LYS A 212 -2.18 24.30 19.22
CA LYS A 212 -1.97 23.20 20.18
C LYS A 212 -3.15 22.92 21.09
N ASP A 213 -4.37 23.07 20.60
CA ASP A 213 -5.59 22.72 21.33
C ASP A 213 -6.04 21.26 21.10
N GLY A 214 -5.31 20.50 20.28
CA GLY A 214 -5.52 19.08 20.03
C GLY A 214 -6.56 18.78 18.94
N LYS A 215 -6.99 19.79 18.20
CA LYS A 215 -8.00 19.68 17.13
C LYS A 215 -7.68 20.65 16.01
N LEU A 216 -8.19 20.39 14.82
CA LEU A 216 -7.87 21.19 13.64
C LEU A 216 -9.05 22.05 13.22
N SER A 217 -8.82 23.36 13.18
CA SER A 217 -9.74 24.31 12.54
C SER A 217 -9.63 24.25 11.01
N LEU A 218 -10.66 24.76 10.32
CA LEU A 218 -10.62 24.89 8.85
C LEU A 218 -9.41 25.73 8.40
N GLU A 219 -9.09 26.80 9.13
CA GLU A 219 -7.96 27.66 8.83
C GLU A 219 -6.62 26.91 8.92
N GLU A 220 -6.44 26.05 9.92
CA GLU A 220 -5.24 25.22 10.08
C GLU A 220 -5.11 24.18 8.96
N ILE A 221 -6.20 23.48 8.61
CA ILE A 221 -6.21 22.51 7.51
C ILE A 221 -5.85 23.19 6.18
N LEU A 222 -6.37 24.39 5.93
CA LEU A 222 -6.06 25.17 4.73
C LEU A 222 -4.63 25.74 4.73
N ALA A 223 -4.11 26.14 5.89
CA ALA A 223 -2.74 26.63 6.02
C ALA A 223 -1.70 25.52 5.75
N HIS A 224 -2.04 24.29 6.13
CA HIS A 224 -1.22 23.09 5.93
C HIS A 224 -1.69 22.24 4.73
N TYR A 225 -2.26 22.90 3.72
CA TYR A 225 -2.85 22.28 2.52
C TYR A 225 -1.97 21.19 1.90
N ASP A 226 -0.70 21.50 1.65
CA ASP A 226 0.24 20.59 0.98
C ASP A 226 0.40 19.26 1.74
N THR A 227 0.39 19.31 3.08
CA THR A 227 0.45 18.12 3.94
C THR A 227 -0.80 17.27 3.75
N PHE A 228 -1.99 17.88 3.73
CA PHE A 228 -3.24 17.14 3.54
C PHE A 228 -3.39 16.58 2.13
N VAL A 229 -2.98 17.32 1.09
CA VAL A 229 -3.03 16.85 -0.31
C VAL A 229 -2.17 15.61 -0.53
N GLY A 230 -0.99 15.55 0.08
CA GLY A 230 -0.11 14.38 -0.03
C GLY A 230 -0.54 13.21 0.85
N SER A 231 -1.53 13.38 1.72
CA SER A 231 -1.90 12.41 2.76
C SER A 231 -2.94 11.38 2.31
N GLN A 232 -3.07 10.32 3.10
CA GLN A 232 -4.15 9.34 2.94
C GLN A 232 -5.55 9.95 3.15
N ALA A 233 -5.64 11.08 3.86
CA ALA A 233 -6.91 11.76 4.11
C ALA A 233 -7.55 12.33 2.84
N THR A 234 -6.77 12.56 1.78
CA THR A 234 -7.25 13.05 0.47
C THR A 234 -7.10 12.03 -0.66
N ASP A 235 -6.72 10.78 -0.34
CA ASP A 235 -6.34 9.77 -1.32
C ASP A 235 -5.12 10.22 -2.16
N TYR A 236 -4.08 10.70 -1.48
CA TYR A 236 -2.87 11.27 -2.09
C TYR A 236 -3.18 12.33 -3.17
N GLY A 237 -4.23 13.13 -2.92
CA GLY A 237 -4.64 14.23 -3.76
C GLY A 237 -5.62 13.87 -4.88
N GLU A 238 -6.04 12.61 -5.04
CA GLU A 238 -7.00 12.21 -6.09
C GLU A 238 -8.36 12.93 -5.92
N GLN A 239 -8.77 13.22 -4.69
CA GLN A 239 -10.00 13.98 -4.42
C GLN A 239 -9.90 15.46 -4.81
N LEU A 240 -8.70 16.03 -4.76
CA LEU A 240 -8.44 17.43 -5.07
C LEU A 240 -8.20 17.65 -6.57
N GLN A 241 -7.83 16.62 -7.33
CA GLN A 241 -7.80 16.71 -8.79
C GLN A 241 -9.20 16.76 -9.43
N LYS A 242 -10.25 16.38 -8.69
CA LYS A 242 -11.65 16.39 -9.15
C LYS A 242 -12.41 17.66 -8.77
N HIS A 243 -11.84 18.52 -7.93
CA HIS A 243 -12.49 19.70 -7.35
C HIS A 243 -11.54 20.90 -7.30
N ASP A 244 -12.07 22.12 -7.42
CA ASP A 244 -11.27 23.36 -7.34
C ASP A 244 -10.59 23.45 -5.95
N PRO A 245 -9.32 23.91 -5.81
CA PRO A 245 -8.67 24.12 -4.52
C PRO A 245 -9.48 24.96 -3.52
N SER A 246 -10.41 25.78 -4.00
CA SER A 246 -11.38 26.54 -3.18
C SER A 246 -12.54 25.72 -2.60
N GLU A 247 -12.62 24.42 -2.91
CA GLU A 247 -13.68 23.50 -2.48
C GLU A 247 -13.25 22.52 -1.37
N LEU A 248 -12.13 22.76 -0.67
CA LEU A 248 -11.85 22.13 0.62
C LEU A 248 -12.85 22.55 1.70
#